data_AF-A0AAN8TW27-F1
#
_entry.id   AF-A0AAN8TW27-F1
#
_cell.length_a   1.000
_cell.length_b   1.000
_cell.length_c   1.000
_cell.angle_alpha   90.00
_cell.angle_beta   90.00
_cell.angle_gamma   90.00
#
_symmetry.space_group_name_H-M   'P 1'
#
loop_
_entity.id
_entity.type
_entity.pdbx_description
1 polymer ?
#
loop_
_entity_poly.entity_id
_entity_poly.type
_entity_poly.pdbx_seq_one_letter_code
_entity_poly.pdbx_strand_id
1 'polypeptide(L)'
;MKIKFRPVLRKYIAWNEAQDPKQAHMEMDLREEYAHAFRTESYTDFWTRVLALSEKISSPTKIVGSTSAARLPSYRLFVEHLLDPDQPTVTRILNLIQTHQDTHSLLTEYFSQTAEASLLCSLLLKDVQRTRSRYKSLKSALDSLQKTSYSPKKHMPKILTRLTKFCNSLNPLVSSTSSPLRFKTVQANSSQLLKRIELKRDKTKAKLRLINKFKRGSAIFVMALTISLTVIVATHALALLVAAPTVMMASFQLMSTKKLASWSAQLDVAAKGTYILIRDLDTISRLVGRLNDELEDLQAIVRFWLERGGDPLQLELQASGEVARQLKKNYANFVEQLDELEEHLYLCFMTINRARNLVITEIMNSSPYLLTQIKE
;
A
#
# COMPACT_ATOMS: atom_id res chain seq x y z
N MET A 1 -33.92 31.55 3.08
CA MET A 1 -32.55 31.11 3.43
C MET A 1 -32.15 30.00 2.45
N LYS A 2 -31.21 30.27 1.53
CA LYS A 2 -30.85 29.37 0.40
C LYS A 2 -29.98 28.22 0.90
N ILE A 3 -30.43 26.99 0.72
CA ILE A 3 -29.68 25.76 1.05
C ILE A 3 -28.66 25.50 -0.07
N LYS A 4 -27.36 25.64 0.23
CA LYS A 4 -26.27 25.25 -0.67
C LYS A 4 -25.99 23.75 -0.51
N PHE A 5 -26.40 22.95 -1.48
CA PHE A 5 -25.94 21.58 -1.65
C PHE A 5 -24.48 21.56 -2.13
N ARG A 6 -23.63 20.73 -1.51
CA ARG A 6 -22.26 20.45 -2.01
C ARG A 6 -22.32 19.73 -3.37
N PRO A 7 -21.35 19.94 -4.28
CA PRO A 7 -21.46 19.50 -5.69
C PRO A 7 -21.37 17.98 -5.91
N VAL A 8 -20.82 17.24 -4.94
CA VAL A 8 -20.43 15.82 -5.09
C VAL A 8 -21.63 14.86 -5.21
N LEU A 9 -22.80 15.23 -4.68
CA LEU A 9 -23.99 14.36 -4.68
C LEU A 9 -24.89 14.52 -5.91
N ARG A 10 -24.70 15.56 -6.74
CA ARG A 10 -25.60 15.81 -7.89
C ARG A 10 -25.27 14.93 -9.11
N LYS A 11 -24.08 14.33 -9.17
CA LYS A 11 -23.59 13.63 -10.36
C LYS A 11 -24.08 12.17 -10.49
N TYR A 12 -24.58 11.56 -9.42
CA TYR A 12 -25.06 10.17 -9.44
C TYR A 12 -26.45 9.98 -10.09
N ILE A 13 -27.18 11.08 -10.36
CA ILE A 13 -28.52 11.01 -10.97
C ILE A 13 -28.46 11.19 -12.51
N ALA A 14 -27.37 11.74 -13.05
CA ALA A 14 -27.27 12.11 -14.46
C ALA A 14 -26.67 11.01 -15.38
N TRP A 15 -26.34 9.81 -14.87
CA TRP A 15 -25.62 8.80 -15.65
C TRP A 15 -26.51 7.91 -16.54
N ASN A 16 -27.84 8.09 -16.53
CA ASN A 16 -28.75 7.20 -17.27
C ASN A 16 -29.32 7.76 -18.58
N GLU A 17 -28.88 8.93 -19.05
CA GLU A 17 -29.36 9.44 -20.34
C GLU A 17 -28.21 9.81 -21.28
N ALA A 18 -28.23 9.13 -22.44
CA ALA A 18 -27.50 9.35 -23.70
C ALA A 18 -26.31 8.41 -23.98
N GLN A 19 -26.63 7.23 -24.49
CA GLN A 19 -25.81 6.55 -25.52
C GLN A 19 -26.34 6.95 -26.90
N ASP A 20 -25.46 7.39 -27.79
CA ASP A 20 -25.54 7.13 -29.24
C ASP A 20 -24.12 7.15 -29.85
N PRO A 21 -23.73 6.22 -30.74
CA PRO A 21 -22.33 5.96 -31.06
C PRO A 21 -21.91 6.64 -32.36
N LYS A 22 -20.75 7.31 -32.35
CA LYS A 22 -19.96 7.51 -33.58
C LYS A 22 -18.55 7.01 -33.34
N GLN A 23 -18.26 5.91 -34.03
CA GLN A 23 -17.04 5.15 -34.02
C GLN A 23 -15.94 5.97 -34.71
N ALA A 24 -15.03 6.53 -33.92
CA ALA A 24 -13.75 7.04 -34.41
C ALA A 24 -12.67 6.08 -33.92
N HIS A 25 -11.85 5.59 -34.86
CA HIS A 25 -10.70 4.73 -34.62
C HIS A 25 -9.76 5.42 -33.61
N MET A 26 -9.81 5.00 -32.35
CA MET A 26 -8.95 5.52 -31.29
C MET A 26 -7.73 4.61 -31.23
N GLU A 27 -6.61 5.10 -31.77
CA GLU A 27 -5.31 4.52 -31.47
C GLU A 27 -5.07 4.71 -29.97
N MET A 28 -5.27 3.61 -29.24
CA MET A 28 -5.29 3.59 -27.78
C MET A 28 -3.85 3.76 -27.29
N ASP A 29 -3.50 4.98 -26.86
CA ASP A 29 -2.24 5.23 -26.18
C ASP A 29 -2.24 4.49 -24.84
N LEU A 30 -1.67 3.29 -24.83
CA LEU A 30 -1.47 2.45 -23.66
C LEU A 30 -0.83 3.22 -22.49
N ARG A 31 -0.05 4.27 -22.76
CA ARG A 31 0.56 5.11 -21.72
C ARG A 31 -0.46 6.06 -21.09
N GLU A 32 -1.37 6.59 -21.88
CA GLU A 32 -2.48 7.44 -21.42
C GLU A 32 -3.53 6.60 -20.68
N GLU A 33 -3.87 5.42 -21.20
CA GLU A 33 -4.77 4.47 -20.54
C GLU A 33 -4.18 3.94 -19.22
N TYR A 34 -2.88 3.60 -19.21
CA TYR A 34 -2.16 3.25 -17.99
C TYR A 34 -2.15 4.41 -16.99
N ALA A 35 -1.88 5.64 -17.43
CA ALA A 35 -1.95 6.81 -16.56
C ALA A 35 -3.37 7.00 -16.00
N HIS A 36 -4.41 6.87 -16.82
CA HIS A 36 -5.81 6.96 -16.39
C HIS A 36 -6.20 5.87 -15.39
N ALA A 37 -5.67 4.65 -15.50
CA ALA A 37 -5.89 3.57 -14.55
C ALA A 37 -5.37 3.91 -13.13
N PHE A 38 -4.33 4.75 -13.03
CA PHE A 38 -3.79 5.25 -11.75
C PHE A 38 -4.38 6.59 -11.30
N ARG A 39 -4.94 7.40 -12.22
CA ARG A 39 -5.60 8.68 -11.91
C ARG A 39 -7.07 8.51 -11.50
N THR A 40 -7.29 7.71 -10.46
CA THR A 40 -8.61 7.57 -9.84
C THR A 40 -9.05 8.87 -9.14
N GLU A 41 -10.32 8.97 -8.74
CA GLU A 41 -10.77 10.09 -7.88
C GLU A 41 -9.94 10.19 -6.58
N SER A 42 -9.50 9.05 -6.03
CA SER A 42 -8.60 9.05 -4.86
C SER A 42 -7.22 9.61 -5.18
N TYR A 43 -6.70 9.40 -6.40
CA TYR A 43 -5.48 10.06 -6.87
C TYR A 43 -5.71 11.58 -6.96
N THR A 44 -6.83 12.01 -7.52
CA THR A 44 -7.15 13.45 -7.68
C THR A 44 -7.37 14.15 -6.32
N ASP A 45 -8.06 13.52 -5.37
CA ASP A 45 -8.22 14.04 -4.00
C ASP A 45 -6.87 14.09 -3.26
N PHE A 46 -6.04 13.06 -3.44
CA PHE A 46 -4.65 13.06 -2.99
C PHE A 46 -3.87 14.26 -3.57
N TRP A 47 -3.95 14.53 -4.87
CA TRP A 47 -3.27 15.68 -5.50
C TRP A 47 -3.80 17.04 -5.08
N THR A 48 -5.10 17.14 -4.82
CA THR A 48 -5.71 18.38 -4.32
C THR A 48 -5.16 18.72 -2.95
N ARG A 49 -4.97 17.72 -2.09
CA ARG A 49 -4.33 17.87 -0.77
C ARG A 49 -2.83 18.14 -0.89
N VAL A 50 -2.15 17.50 -1.85
CA VAL A 50 -0.72 17.74 -2.16
C VAL A 50 -0.48 19.20 -2.51
N LEU A 51 -1.30 19.79 -3.39
CA LEU A 51 -1.17 21.20 -3.78
C LEU A 51 -1.41 22.14 -2.58
N ALA A 52 -2.42 21.87 -1.76
CA ALA A 52 -2.75 22.68 -0.58
C ALA A 52 -1.68 22.66 0.52
N LEU A 53 -0.95 21.56 0.69
CA LEU A 53 0.17 21.45 1.64
C LEU A 53 1.49 22.01 1.08
N SER A 54 1.69 21.94 -0.24
CA SER A 54 2.88 22.50 -0.89
C SER A 54 3.00 24.02 -0.75
N GLU A 55 1.86 24.73 -0.63
CA GLU A 55 1.84 26.17 -0.33
C GLU A 55 2.34 26.51 1.09
N LYS A 56 2.36 25.53 2.01
CA LYS A 56 2.84 25.72 3.40
C LYS A 56 4.32 25.37 3.60
N ILE A 57 4.92 24.55 2.74
CA ILE A 57 6.31 24.11 2.88
C ILE A 57 7.18 24.91 1.91
N SER A 58 7.85 25.95 2.42
CA SER A 58 8.83 26.71 1.63
C SER A 58 10.08 25.86 1.36
N SER A 59 10.10 25.13 0.24
CA SER A 59 11.28 24.92 -0.61
C SER A 59 11.01 23.92 -1.74
N PRO A 60 11.05 24.32 -3.03
CA PRO A 60 11.10 23.37 -4.12
C PRO A 60 12.56 22.94 -4.30
N THR A 61 12.91 21.74 -3.83
CA THR A 61 14.15 21.10 -4.30
C THR A 61 13.95 20.79 -5.78
N LYS A 62 14.65 21.49 -6.68
CA LYS A 62 14.63 21.22 -8.12
C LYS A 62 15.07 19.76 -8.36
N ILE A 63 14.12 18.89 -8.72
CA ILE A 63 14.39 17.50 -9.09
C ILE A 63 14.64 17.47 -10.60
N VAL A 64 15.90 17.26 -10.99
CA VAL A 64 16.31 17.00 -12.38
C VAL A 64 16.70 15.52 -12.45
N GLY A 65 15.87 14.70 -13.08
CA GLY A 65 16.13 13.27 -13.34
C GLY A 65 15.10 12.67 -14.30
N SER A 66 15.54 11.82 -15.23
CA SER A 66 14.70 11.20 -16.29
C SER A 66 14.02 9.88 -15.89
N THR A 67 14.13 9.43 -14.64
CA THR A 67 13.60 8.13 -14.18
C THR A 67 12.18 8.23 -13.63
N SER A 68 11.43 7.11 -13.60
CA SER A 68 10.05 7.05 -13.04
C SER A 68 9.98 7.56 -11.60
N ALA A 69 10.99 7.30 -10.78
CA ALA A 69 11.14 7.84 -9.42
C ALA A 69 11.18 9.38 -9.35
N ALA A 70 11.66 10.06 -10.41
CA ALA A 70 11.59 11.52 -10.52
C ALA A 70 10.19 12.05 -10.90
N ARG A 71 9.27 11.16 -11.33
CA ARG A 71 7.86 11.43 -11.63
C ARG A 71 6.92 11.25 -10.43
N LEU A 72 7.45 10.82 -9.27
CA LEU A 72 6.76 10.82 -7.98
C LEU A 72 7.16 11.98 -7.03
N PRO A 73 7.31 13.26 -7.47
CA PRO A 73 7.60 14.39 -6.56
C PRO A 73 6.62 14.51 -5.39
N SER A 74 5.36 14.13 -5.59
CA SER A 74 4.29 14.26 -4.61
C SER A 74 4.41 13.31 -3.42
N TYR A 75 5.01 12.14 -3.59
CA TYR A 75 5.12 11.16 -2.51
C TYR A 75 6.29 11.41 -1.56
N ARG A 76 7.39 11.96 -2.11
CA ARG A 76 8.55 12.42 -1.32
C ARG A 76 8.17 13.47 -0.28
N LEU A 77 7.20 14.33 -0.59
CA LEU A 77 6.70 15.38 0.29
C LEU A 77 5.88 14.86 1.48
N PHE A 78 5.41 13.61 1.43
CA PHE A 78 4.43 13.07 2.38
C PHE A 78 4.90 11.84 3.16
N VAL A 79 6.22 11.59 3.17
CA VAL A 79 6.82 10.59 4.07
C VAL A 79 6.46 10.82 5.56
N GLU A 80 6.01 12.02 5.92
CA GLU A 80 5.59 12.34 7.29
C GLU A 80 4.08 12.16 7.56
N HIS A 81 3.26 11.91 6.53
CA HIS A 81 1.81 11.65 6.66
C HIS A 81 1.42 10.28 6.06
N LEU A 82 2.35 9.33 6.07
CA LEU A 82 2.29 8.08 5.30
C LEU A 82 1.13 7.14 5.63
N LEU A 83 0.43 7.36 6.73
CA LEU A 83 -0.67 6.52 7.15
C LEU A 83 -1.96 7.34 7.16
N ASP A 84 -2.82 7.09 6.19
CA ASP A 84 -4.14 7.69 6.07
C ASP A 84 -5.23 6.60 5.92
N PRO A 85 -6.19 6.50 6.87
CA PRO A 85 -6.22 7.24 8.14
C PRO A 85 -5.08 6.82 9.06
N ASP A 86 -4.66 7.72 9.95
CA ASP A 86 -3.63 7.44 10.95
C ASP A 86 -4.10 6.43 12.00
N GLN A 87 -3.17 5.88 12.79
CA GLN A 87 -3.54 4.90 13.81
C GLN A 87 -4.46 5.44 14.91
N PRO A 88 -4.26 6.65 15.45
CA PRO A 88 -5.19 7.24 16.42
C PRO A 88 -6.63 7.34 15.89
N THR A 89 -6.80 7.80 14.64
CA THR A 89 -8.10 7.92 13.97
C THR A 89 -8.76 6.56 13.81
N VAL A 90 -7.99 5.56 13.37
CA VAL A 90 -8.49 4.19 13.27
C VAL A 90 -8.92 3.64 14.62
N THR A 91 -8.11 3.80 15.67
CA THR A 91 -8.45 3.35 17.02
C THR A 91 -9.74 3.99 17.50
N ARG A 92 -9.91 5.30 17.29
CA ARG A 92 -11.15 6.02 17.62
C ARG A 92 -12.34 5.43 16.87
N ILE A 93 -12.23 5.22 15.55
CA ILE A 93 -13.30 4.62 14.74
C ILE A 93 -13.63 3.22 15.26
N LEU A 94 -12.62 2.37 15.48
CA LEU A 94 -12.81 1.00 15.97
C LEU A 94 -13.48 0.92 17.34
N ASN A 95 -13.23 1.89 18.23
CA ASN A 95 -13.87 1.95 19.54
C ASN A 95 -15.36 2.34 19.46
N LEU A 96 -15.77 3.05 18.41
CA LEU A 96 -17.16 3.48 18.22
C LEU A 96 -18.05 2.40 17.56
N ILE A 97 -17.46 1.37 16.95
CA ILE A 97 -18.24 0.35 16.23
C ILE A 97 -18.64 -0.78 17.17
N GLN A 98 -19.92 -1.16 17.14
CA GLN A 98 -20.39 -2.37 17.80
C GLN A 98 -20.21 -3.60 16.90
N THR A 99 -19.02 -4.20 16.92
CA THR A 99 -18.68 -5.44 16.17
C THR A 99 -18.52 -6.65 17.08
N HIS A 100 -18.67 -7.86 16.53
CA HIS A 100 -18.30 -9.10 17.22
C HIS A 100 -16.82 -9.10 17.59
N GLN A 101 -16.49 -9.57 18.80
CA GLN A 101 -15.14 -9.53 19.38
C GLN A 101 -14.04 -10.03 18.42
N ASP A 102 -14.21 -11.21 17.81
CA ASP A 102 -13.23 -11.73 16.84
C ASP A 102 -13.02 -10.83 15.60
N THR A 103 -14.09 -10.23 15.06
CA THR A 103 -14.00 -9.36 13.88
C THR A 103 -13.29 -8.06 14.26
N HIS A 104 -13.62 -7.50 15.42
CA HIS A 104 -12.95 -6.33 15.97
C HIS A 104 -11.45 -6.55 16.16
N SER A 105 -11.08 -7.69 16.73
CA SER A 105 -9.68 -8.08 16.94
C SER A 105 -8.92 -8.19 15.61
N LEU A 106 -9.50 -8.84 14.59
CA LEU A 106 -8.86 -8.98 13.28
C LEU A 106 -8.71 -7.65 12.54
N LEU A 107 -9.69 -6.75 12.65
CA LEU A 107 -9.60 -5.41 12.06
C LEU A 107 -8.54 -4.57 12.77
N THR A 108 -8.49 -4.61 14.10
CA THR A 108 -7.44 -3.96 14.90
C THR A 108 -6.06 -4.44 14.49
N GLU A 109 -5.89 -5.77 14.37
CA GLU A 109 -4.63 -6.35 13.93
C GLU A 109 -4.28 -5.96 12.49
N TYR A 110 -5.25 -5.93 11.58
CA TYR A 110 -5.06 -5.45 10.21
C TYR A 110 -4.51 -4.03 10.14
N PHE A 111 -5.10 -3.10 10.89
CA PHE A 111 -4.62 -1.72 10.89
C PHE A 111 -3.26 -1.58 11.57
N SER A 112 -2.97 -2.41 12.58
CA SER A 112 -1.64 -2.48 13.19
C SER A 112 -0.59 -3.00 12.20
N GLN A 113 -0.87 -4.10 11.50
CA GLN A 113 0.07 -4.68 10.52
C GLN A 113 0.33 -3.75 9.33
N THR A 114 -0.69 -3.04 8.84
CA THR A 114 -0.49 -2.03 7.78
C THR A 114 0.32 -0.82 8.27
N ALA A 115 0.21 -0.45 9.55
CA ALA A 115 1.05 0.58 10.16
C ALA A 115 2.52 0.15 10.28
N GLU A 116 2.76 -1.08 10.76
CA GLU A 116 4.10 -1.66 10.84
C GLU A 116 4.78 -1.78 9.47
N ALA A 117 4.04 -2.22 8.46
CA ALA A 117 4.57 -2.29 7.10
C ALA A 117 4.92 -0.91 6.53
N SER A 118 4.09 0.11 6.79
CA SER A 118 4.39 1.49 6.40
C SER A 118 5.63 2.02 7.12
N LEU A 119 5.76 1.76 8.43
CA LEU A 119 6.97 2.12 9.17
C LEU A 119 8.22 1.46 8.56
N LEU A 120 8.15 0.18 8.25
CA LEU A 120 9.24 -0.56 7.60
C LEU A 120 9.63 0.06 6.24
N CYS A 121 8.64 0.39 5.40
CA CYS A 121 8.89 1.07 4.12
C CYS A 121 9.55 2.44 4.33
N SER A 122 9.17 3.17 5.39
CA SER A 122 9.72 4.49 5.72
C SER A 122 11.19 4.41 6.11
N LEU A 123 11.53 3.39 6.91
CA LEU A 123 12.90 3.13 7.31
C LEU A 123 13.76 2.76 6.10
N LEU A 124 13.24 1.89 5.23
CA LEU A 124 13.94 1.49 4.02
C LEU A 124 14.17 2.67 3.06
N LEU A 125 13.21 3.59 2.95
CA LEU A 125 13.38 4.81 2.16
C LEU A 125 14.52 5.68 2.69
N LYS A 126 14.68 5.79 4.02
CA LYS A 126 15.84 6.48 4.63
C LYS A 126 17.13 5.77 4.28
N ASP A 127 17.14 4.44 4.25
CA ASP A 127 18.32 3.65 3.90
C ASP A 127 18.67 3.80 2.42
N VAL A 128 17.69 3.85 1.52
CA VAL A 128 17.88 4.21 0.10
C VAL A 128 18.58 5.56 -0.04
N GLN A 129 18.16 6.58 0.71
CA GLN A 129 18.80 7.91 0.64
C GLN A 129 20.23 7.91 1.19
N ARG A 130 20.51 7.16 2.26
CA ARG A 130 21.88 6.96 2.77
C ARG A 130 22.75 6.25 1.73
N THR A 131 22.22 5.20 1.10
CA THR A 131 22.91 4.44 0.06
C THR A 131 23.23 5.32 -1.15
N ARG A 132 22.26 6.11 -1.64
CA ARG A 132 22.49 7.11 -2.71
C ARG A 132 23.60 8.10 -2.38
N SER A 133 23.59 8.64 -1.16
CA SER A 133 24.60 9.62 -0.73
C SER A 133 26.02 9.02 -0.74
N ARG A 134 26.16 7.78 -0.25
CA ARG A 134 27.43 7.05 -0.28
C ARG A 134 27.87 6.75 -1.71
N TYR A 135 26.95 6.31 -2.54
CA TYR A 135 27.24 5.94 -3.91
C TYR A 135 27.60 7.15 -4.79
N LYS A 136 26.98 8.32 -4.53
CA LYS A 136 27.38 9.61 -5.11
C LYS A 136 28.80 10.00 -4.70
N SER A 137 29.18 9.77 -3.44
CA SER A 137 30.55 10.01 -2.98
C SER A 137 31.57 9.09 -3.68
N LEU A 138 31.21 7.81 -3.89
CA LEU A 138 32.03 6.87 -4.66
C LEU A 138 32.24 7.37 -6.09
N LYS A 139 31.15 7.69 -6.81
CA LYS A 139 31.24 8.21 -8.17
C LYS A 139 32.10 9.47 -8.27
N SER A 140 31.95 10.41 -7.35
CA SER A 140 32.78 11.62 -7.32
C SER A 140 34.27 11.30 -7.15
N ALA A 141 34.63 10.26 -6.39
CA ALA A 141 36.01 9.81 -6.25
C ALA A 141 36.54 9.20 -7.57
N LEU A 142 35.73 8.39 -8.25
CA LEU A 142 36.06 7.79 -9.55
C LEU A 142 36.19 8.84 -10.67
N ASP A 143 35.28 9.81 -10.73
CA ASP A 143 35.35 10.93 -11.68
C ASP A 143 36.59 11.81 -11.42
N SER A 144 37.02 11.93 -10.16
CA SER A 144 38.24 12.67 -9.81
C SER A 144 39.49 11.92 -10.26
N LEU A 145 39.50 10.59 -10.14
CA LEU A 145 40.60 9.72 -10.55
C LEU A 145 40.90 9.81 -12.07
N GLN A 146 39.86 9.96 -12.89
CA GLN A 146 40.03 10.17 -14.34
C GLN A 146 40.59 11.55 -14.69
N LYS A 147 40.26 12.58 -13.87
CA LYS A 147 40.72 13.95 -14.09
C LYS A 147 42.15 14.20 -13.57
N THR A 148 42.64 13.37 -12.66
CA THR A 148 43.97 13.52 -12.04
C THR A 148 45.15 13.16 -12.93
N SER A 149 44.90 12.71 -14.17
CA SER A 149 45.92 12.36 -15.17
C SER A 149 46.93 13.49 -15.47
N TYR A 150 46.65 14.73 -15.03
CA TYR A 150 47.53 15.90 -15.18
C TYR A 150 48.32 16.30 -13.91
N SER A 151 47.99 15.80 -12.71
CA SER A 151 48.73 16.08 -11.45
C SER A 151 48.40 15.05 -10.34
N PRO A 152 48.97 13.83 -10.38
CA PRO A 152 48.51 12.70 -9.57
C PRO A 152 48.82 12.83 -8.08
N LYS A 153 50.01 13.32 -7.72
CA LYS A 153 50.54 13.29 -6.34
C LYS A 153 49.69 14.07 -5.31
N LYS A 154 48.93 15.09 -5.74
CA LYS A 154 48.19 15.99 -4.82
C LYS A 154 46.79 15.48 -4.45
N HIS A 155 46.18 14.65 -5.29
CA HIS A 155 44.75 14.28 -5.18
C HIS A 155 44.53 12.80 -4.85
N MET A 156 45.49 11.93 -5.15
CA MET A 156 45.39 10.49 -4.92
C MET A 156 45.13 10.08 -3.46
N PRO A 157 45.77 10.68 -2.43
CA PRO A 157 45.48 10.32 -1.04
C PRO A 157 44.01 10.54 -0.67
N LYS A 158 43.40 11.64 -1.13
CA LYS A 158 41.98 11.95 -0.87
C LYS A 158 41.03 10.98 -1.57
N ILE A 159 41.38 10.53 -2.77
CA ILE A 159 40.60 9.55 -3.54
C ILE A 159 40.67 8.19 -2.83
N LEU A 160 41.87 7.73 -2.48
CA LEU A 160 42.10 6.50 -1.72
C LEU A 160 41.30 6.49 -0.41
N THR A 161 41.37 7.55 0.39
CA THR A 161 40.58 7.64 1.64
C THR A 161 39.07 7.47 1.40
N ARG A 162 38.53 8.07 0.33
CA ARG A 162 37.09 7.94 -0.01
C ARG A 162 36.72 6.51 -0.42
N LEU A 163 37.59 5.84 -1.16
CA LEU A 163 37.38 4.47 -1.64
C LEU A 163 37.52 3.46 -0.51
N THR A 164 38.54 3.59 0.34
CA THR A 164 38.66 2.80 1.57
C THR A 164 37.46 2.99 2.49
N LYS A 165 37.00 4.24 2.67
CA LYS A 165 35.78 4.53 3.45
C LYS A 165 34.54 3.85 2.87
N PHE A 166 34.41 3.78 1.55
CA PHE A 166 33.29 3.11 0.89
C PHE A 166 33.30 1.60 1.15
N CYS A 167 34.43 0.91 0.92
CA CYS A 167 34.59 -0.54 1.11
C CYS A 167 34.41 -1.01 2.56
N ASN A 168 34.80 -0.17 3.52
CA ASN A 168 34.71 -0.50 4.95
C ASN A 168 33.38 -0.06 5.56
N SER A 169 32.49 0.57 4.78
CA SER A 169 31.19 1.00 5.28
C SER A 169 30.18 -0.15 5.28
N LEU A 170 29.47 -0.31 6.39
CA LEU A 170 28.38 -1.26 6.54
C LEU A 170 27.23 -0.95 5.58
N ASN A 171 26.64 -1.95 4.91
CA ASN A 171 25.52 -1.74 4.00
C ASN A 171 24.30 -1.14 4.74
N PRO A 172 23.84 0.09 4.41
CA PRO A 172 22.68 0.71 5.06
C PRO A 172 21.40 -0.14 4.96
N LEU A 173 21.25 -0.93 3.90
CA LEU A 173 20.08 -1.79 3.66
C LEU A 173 20.04 -3.02 4.57
N VAL A 174 21.18 -3.42 5.13
CA VAL A 174 21.31 -4.59 6.03
C VAL A 174 21.47 -4.17 7.49
N SER A 175 22.23 -3.11 7.73
CA SER A 175 22.67 -2.73 9.07
C SER A 175 21.70 -1.83 9.84
N SER A 176 20.61 -1.37 9.21
CA SER A 176 19.65 -0.44 9.80
C SER A 176 18.42 -1.13 10.39
N THR A 177 17.50 -0.31 10.91
CA THR A 177 16.20 -0.70 11.49
C THR A 177 15.23 -1.40 10.53
N SER A 178 15.52 -1.46 9.22
CA SER A 178 14.80 -2.24 8.21
C SER A 178 15.50 -3.57 7.89
N SER A 179 16.10 -4.21 8.91
CA SER A 179 16.90 -5.41 8.72
C SER A 179 16.11 -6.51 7.97
N PRO A 180 16.79 -7.38 7.20
CA PRO A 180 16.14 -8.50 6.51
C PRO A 180 15.30 -9.38 7.44
N LEU A 181 15.71 -9.49 8.72
CA LEU A 181 14.96 -10.21 9.74
C LEU A 181 13.61 -9.54 10.04
N ARG A 182 13.59 -8.22 10.28
CA ARG A 182 12.35 -7.47 10.48
C ARG A 182 11.42 -7.57 9.28
N PHE A 183 11.98 -7.51 8.07
CA PHE A 183 11.22 -7.65 6.84
C PHE A 183 10.52 -9.02 6.76
N LYS A 184 11.26 -10.11 7.01
CA LYS A 184 10.71 -11.47 7.08
C LYS A 184 9.63 -11.59 8.17
N THR A 185 9.82 -10.96 9.33
CA THR A 185 8.82 -10.96 10.41
C THR A 185 7.52 -10.28 9.99
N VAL A 186 7.56 -9.08 9.42
CA VAL A 186 6.34 -8.37 8.97
C VAL A 186 5.61 -9.15 7.87
N GLN A 187 6.34 -9.75 6.94
CA GLN A 187 5.78 -10.59 5.87
C GLN A 187 5.11 -11.86 6.43
N ALA A 188 5.76 -12.53 7.38
CA ALA A 188 5.21 -13.71 8.06
C ALA A 188 3.94 -13.36 8.86
N ASN A 189 3.99 -12.27 9.62
CA ASN A 189 2.84 -11.77 10.39
C ASN A 189 1.67 -11.41 9.47
N SER A 190 1.93 -10.74 8.36
CA SER A 190 0.93 -10.39 7.35
C SER A 190 0.29 -11.64 6.73
N SER A 191 1.11 -12.66 6.42
CA SER A 191 0.63 -13.94 5.89
C SER A 191 -0.23 -14.70 6.90
N GLN A 192 0.16 -14.71 8.17
CA GLN A 192 -0.61 -15.33 9.25
C GLN A 192 -1.94 -14.58 9.50
N LEU A 193 -1.91 -13.24 9.44
CA LEU A 193 -3.10 -12.41 9.53
C LEU A 193 -4.06 -12.70 8.37
N LEU A 194 -3.56 -12.75 7.12
CA LEU A 194 -4.38 -13.05 5.95
C LEU A 194 -5.16 -14.36 6.12
N LYS A 195 -4.47 -15.44 6.51
CA LYS A 195 -5.11 -16.74 6.75
C LYS A 195 -6.23 -16.65 7.79
N ARG A 196 -6.04 -15.89 8.87
CA ARG A 196 -7.05 -15.72 9.92
C ARG A 196 -8.25 -14.88 9.45
N ILE A 197 -8.00 -13.82 8.70
CA ILE A 197 -9.05 -12.99 8.09
C ILE A 197 -9.87 -13.84 7.11
N GLU A 198 -9.24 -14.61 6.22
CA GLU A 198 -9.91 -15.46 5.24
C GLU A 198 -10.75 -16.55 5.91
N LEU A 199 -10.18 -17.25 6.90
CA LEU A 199 -10.91 -18.26 7.66
C LEU A 199 -12.14 -17.68 8.36
N LYS A 200 -12.02 -16.50 8.98
CA LYS A 200 -13.17 -15.82 9.61
C LYS A 200 -14.19 -15.36 8.58
N ARG A 201 -13.74 -14.79 7.46
CA ARG A 201 -14.58 -14.36 6.34
C ARG A 201 -15.41 -15.53 5.82
N ASP A 202 -14.78 -16.67 5.58
CA ASP A 202 -15.43 -17.83 4.98
C ASP A 202 -16.41 -18.49 5.96
N LYS A 203 -16.07 -18.56 7.26
CA LYS A 203 -17.00 -18.96 8.32
C LYS A 203 -18.22 -18.02 8.39
N THR A 204 -18.00 -16.72 8.23
CA THR A 204 -19.06 -15.70 8.25
C THR A 204 -19.97 -15.82 7.02
N LYS A 205 -19.39 -15.99 5.82
CA LYS A 205 -20.12 -16.26 4.56
C LYS A 205 -20.94 -17.56 4.66
N ALA A 206 -20.36 -18.62 5.22
CA ALA A 206 -21.05 -19.90 5.40
C ALA A 206 -22.26 -19.78 6.34
N LYS A 207 -22.11 -19.09 7.48
CA LYS A 207 -23.22 -18.78 8.39
C LYS A 207 -24.31 -17.96 7.71
N LEU A 208 -23.94 -16.95 6.91
CA LEU A 208 -24.90 -16.13 6.17
C LEU A 208 -25.69 -16.96 5.14
N ARG A 209 -25.00 -17.82 4.39
CA ARG A 209 -25.63 -18.75 3.44
C ARG A 209 -26.61 -19.69 4.15
N LEU A 210 -26.24 -20.20 5.32
CA LEU A 210 -27.11 -21.08 6.11
C LEU A 210 -28.38 -20.37 6.55
N ILE A 211 -28.27 -19.15 7.10
CA ILE A 211 -29.44 -18.35 7.50
C ILE A 211 -30.33 -18.04 6.29
N ASN A 212 -29.75 -17.68 5.15
CA ASN A 212 -30.52 -17.40 3.94
C ASN A 212 -31.25 -18.65 3.41
N LYS A 213 -30.63 -19.84 3.52
CA LYS A 213 -31.30 -21.12 3.21
C LYS A 213 -32.49 -21.38 4.14
N PHE A 214 -32.33 -21.19 5.45
CA PHE A 214 -33.42 -21.33 6.42
C PHE A 214 -34.55 -20.33 6.16
N LYS A 215 -34.24 -19.07 5.84
CA LYS A 215 -35.25 -18.07 5.47
C LYS A 215 -36.04 -18.49 4.23
N ARG A 216 -35.35 -18.99 3.21
CA ARG A 216 -36.01 -19.46 1.98
C ARG A 216 -36.89 -20.69 2.24
N GLY A 217 -36.41 -21.64 3.03
CA GLY A 217 -37.20 -22.82 3.43
C GLY A 217 -38.41 -22.48 4.30
N SER A 218 -38.24 -21.56 5.26
CA SER A 218 -39.34 -21.07 6.11
C SER A 218 -40.39 -20.31 5.30
N ALA A 219 -40.00 -19.47 4.33
CA ALA A 219 -40.95 -18.80 3.45
C ALA A 219 -41.79 -19.80 2.65
N ILE A 220 -41.18 -20.86 2.11
CA ILE A 220 -41.89 -21.94 1.40
C ILE A 220 -42.85 -22.65 2.36
N PHE A 221 -42.42 -22.97 3.58
CA PHE A 221 -43.25 -23.62 4.58
C PHE A 221 -44.45 -22.77 5.02
N VAL A 222 -44.24 -21.47 5.26
CA VAL A 222 -45.31 -20.53 5.60
C VAL A 222 -46.32 -20.41 4.45
N MET A 223 -45.84 -20.30 3.20
CA MET A 223 -46.73 -20.30 2.02
C MET A 223 -47.57 -21.57 1.95
N ALA A 224 -46.95 -22.75 2.12
CA ALA A 224 -47.66 -24.03 2.12
C ALA A 224 -48.69 -24.13 3.27
N LEU A 225 -48.32 -23.72 4.49
CA LEU A 225 -49.24 -23.69 5.63
C LEU A 225 -50.41 -22.73 5.40
N THR A 226 -50.18 -21.54 4.84
CA THR A 226 -51.26 -20.58 4.57
C THR A 226 -52.26 -21.13 3.54
N ILE A 227 -51.78 -21.78 2.48
CA ILE A 227 -52.65 -22.44 1.50
C ILE A 227 -53.49 -23.52 2.19
N SER A 228 -52.87 -24.42 2.95
CA SER A 228 -53.58 -25.49 3.67
C SER A 228 -54.57 -24.94 4.72
N LEU A 229 -54.19 -23.89 5.46
CA LEU A 229 -55.03 -23.31 6.50
C LEU A 229 -56.21 -22.52 5.91
N THR A 230 -56.05 -21.86 4.75
CA THR A 230 -57.19 -21.24 4.05
C THR A 230 -58.25 -22.27 3.63
N VAL A 231 -57.84 -23.48 3.23
CA VAL A 231 -58.77 -24.59 2.95
C VAL A 231 -59.50 -25.01 4.24
N ILE A 232 -58.79 -25.12 5.36
CA ILE A 232 -59.36 -25.57 6.64
C ILE A 232 -60.29 -24.50 7.26
N VAL A 233 -59.93 -23.21 7.18
CA VAL A 233 -60.75 -22.10 7.70
C VAL A 233 -62.00 -21.88 6.85
N ALA A 234 -61.92 -22.11 5.53
CA ALA A 234 -63.12 -22.15 4.68
C ALA A 234 -64.09 -23.27 5.10
N THR A 235 -63.60 -24.35 5.72
CA THR A 235 -64.40 -25.46 6.24
C THR A 235 -64.81 -25.33 7.72
N HIS A 236 -64.08 -24.59 8.55
CA HIS A 236 -64.33 -24.47 9.99
C HIS A 236 -64.15 -23.01 10.47
N ALA A 237 -65.27 -22.37 10.84
CA ALA A 237 -65.39 -20.91 11.04
C ALA A 237 -64.80 -20.34 12.35
N LEU A 238 -63.96 -21.05 13.11
CA LEU A 238 -63.47 -20.56 14.41
C LEU A 238 -62.00 -20.95 14.64
N ALA A 239 -61.09 -20.01 14.40
CA ALA A 239 -59.97 -19.71 15.29
C ALA A 239 -59.19 -18.50 14.79
N LEU A 240 -59.38 -17.37 15.49
CA LEU A 240 -58.59 -16.15 15.34
C LEU A 240 -57.26 -16.28 16.09
N LEU A 241 -56.22 -15.72 15.45
CA LEU A 241 -55.04 -15.10 16.06
C LEU A 241 -53.87 -16.01 16.51
N VAL A 242 -52.95 -16.27 15.57
CA VAL A 242 -51.52 -16.53 15.89
C VAL A 242 -50.65 -15.69 14.96
N ALA A 243 -50.51 -14.39 15.22
CA ALA A 243 -49.67 -13.50 14.41
C ALA A 243 -48.60 -12.73 15.22
N ALA A 244 -48.57 -12.85 16.55
CA ALA A 244 -47.67 -12.06 17.39
C ALA A 244 -46.24 -12.62 17.56
N PRO A 245 -45.99 -13.94 17.67
CA PRO A 245 -44.62 -14.46 17.88
C PRO A 245 -43.71 -14.43 16.63
N THR A 246 -44.30 -14.38 15.43
CA THR A 246 -43.56 -14.50 14.16
C THR A 246 -42.84 -13.21 13.75
N VAL A 247 -43.43 -12.04 14.03
CA VAL A 247 -42.87 -10.74 13.64
C VAL A 247 -41.60 -10.39 14.43
N MET A 248 -41.55 -10.78 15.72
CA MET A 248 -40.39 -10.53 16.59
C MET A 248 -39.20 -11.44 16.21
N MET A 249 -39.42 -12.72 15.92
CA MET A 249 -38.35 -13.60 15.43
C MET A 249 -37.79 -13.15 14.07
N ALA A 250 -38.64 -12.70 13.16
CA ALA A 250 -38.22 -12.25 11.83
C ALA A 250 -37.30 -11.01 11.88
N SER A 251 -37.58 -10.06 12.78
CA SER A 251 -36.82 -8.82 12.92
C SER A 251 -35.43 -9.05 13.55
N PHE A 252 -35.31 -9.89 14.58
CA PHE A 252 -34.00 -10.30 15.13
C PHE A 252 -33.14 -11.07 14.11
N GLN A 253 -33.75 -11.96 13.33
CA GLN A 253 -33.04 -12.69 12.26
C GLN A 253 -32.63 -11.80 11.08
N LEU A 254 -33.38 -10.75 10.77
CA LEU A 254 -33.03 -9.79 9.73
C LEU A 254 -31.85 -8.90 10.13
N MET A 255 -31.85 -8.41 11.38
CA MET A 255 -30.75 -7.61 11.93
C MET A 255 -29.45 -8.42 11.99
N SER A 256 -29.53 -9.71 12.35
CA SER A 256 -28.39 -10.63 12.37
C SER A 256 -27.79 -10.84 10.98
N THR A 257 -28.61 -11.01 9.93
CA THR A 257 -28.11 -11.20 8.56
C THR A 257 -27.40 -9.97 7.99
N LYS A 258 -27.91 -8.76 8.25
CA LYS A 258 -27.27 -7.51 7.78
C LYS A 258 -25.90 -7.33 8.42
N LYS A 259 -25.78 -7.53 9.74
CA LYS A 259 -24.50 -7.47 10.46
C LYS A 259 -23.50 -8.50 9.94
N LEU A 260 -23.96 -9.73 9.69
CA LEU A 260 -23.10 -10.81 9.20
C LEU A 260 -22.59 -10.56 7.77
N ALA A 261 -23.44 -9.98 6.91
CA ALA A 261 -23.04 -9.53 5.57
C ALA A 261 -22.00 -8.40 5.65
N SER A 262 -22.22 -7.43 6.55
CA SER A 262 -21.30 -6.31 6.78
C SER A 262 -19.93 -6.78 7.27
N TRP A 263 -19.86 -7.67 8.27
CA TRP A 263 -18.60 -8.23 8.73
C TRP A 263 -17.90 -9.04 7.64
N SER A 264 -18.65 -9.78 6.82
CA SER A 264 -18.09 -10.48 5.68
C SER A 264 -17.47 -9.52 4.68
N ALA A 265 -18.10 -8.38 4.40
CA ALA A 265 -17.59 -7.39 3.46
C ALA A 265 -16.33 -6.71 4.01
N GLN A 266 -16.34 -6.30 5.29
CA GLN A 266 -15.17 -5.73 5.97
C GLN A 266 -13.95 -6.68 5.91
N LEU A 267 -14.17 -7.97 6.23
CA LEU A 267 -13.11 -8.99 6.18
C LEU A 267 -12.67 -9.30 4.74
N ASP A 268 -13.56 -9.20 3.75
CA ASP A 268 -13.22 -9.40 2.33
C ASP A 268 -12.30 -8.29 1.82
N VAL A 269 -12.62 -7.03 2.14
CA VAL A 269 -11.79 -5.87 1.81
C VAL A 269 -10.45 -5.93 2.54
N ALA A 270 -10.44 -6.25 3.83
CA ALA A 270 -9.22 -6.41 4.61
C ALA A 270 -8.33 -7.54 4.07
N ALA A 271 -8.92 -8.69 3.68
CA ALA A 271 -8.17 -9.79 3.07
C ALA A 271 -7.50 -9.36 1.75
N LYS A 272 -8.22 -8.65 0.87
CA LYS A 272 -7.66 -8.10 -0.37
C LYS A 272 -6.52 -7.12 -0.09
N GLY A 273 -6.69 -6.23 0.87
CA GLY A 273 -5.66 -5.29 1.32
C GLY A 273 -4.40 -6.01 1.82
N THR A 274 -4.55 -6.98 2.71
CA THR A 274 -3.43 -7.77 3.24
C THR A 274 -2.73 -8.59 2.15
N TYR A 275 -3.48 -9.16 1.20
CA TYR A 275 -2.90 -9.87 0.06
C TYR A 275 -2.01 -8.96 -0.79
N ILE A 276 -2.51 -7.76 -1.15
CA ILE A 276 -1.74 -6.77 -1.92
C ILE A 276 -0.49 -6.37 -1.14
N LEU A 277 -0.62 -6.08 0.16
CA LEU A 277 0.52 -5.75 1.02
C LEU A 277 1.60 -6.83 0.99
N ILE A 278 1.23 -8.12 1.10
CA ILE A 278 2.19 -9.22 1.04
C ILE A 278 2.92 -9.22 -0.31
N ARG A 279 2.22 -8.97 -1.42
CA ARG A 279 2.84 -8.89 -2.76
C ARG A 279 3.79 -7.72 -2.92
N ASP A 280 3.43 -6.56 -2.38
CA ASP A 280 4.31 -5.39 -2.38
C ASP A 280 5.57 -5.67 -1.56
N LEU A 281 5.41 -6.29 -0.38
CA LEU A 281 6.55 -6.71 0.45
C LEU A 281 7.43 -7.76 -0.25
N ASP A 282 6.85 -8.78 -0.90
CA ASP A 282 7.61 -9.77 -1.69
C ASP A 282 8.49 -9.08 -2.74
N THR A 283 7.93 -8.09 -3.43
CA THR A 283 8.61 -7.34 -4.49
C THR A 283 9.73 -6.49 -3.93
N ILE A 284 9.45 -5.70 -2.89
CA ILE A 284 10.44 -4.87 -2.19
C ILE A 284 11.59 -5.74 -1.66
N SER A 285 11.29 -6.90 -1.06
CA SER A 285 12.30 -7.82 -0.53
C SER A 285 13.29 -8.28 -1.61
N ARG A 286 12.79 -8.63 -2.79
CA ARG A 286 13.62 -9.03 -3.94
C ARG A 286 14.50 -7.89 -4.45
N LEU A 287 13.94 -6.68 -4.52
CA LEU A 287 14.68 -5.48 -4.95
C LEU A 287 15.80 -5.14 -3.96
N VAL A 288 15.52 -5.24 -2.66
CA VAL A 288 16.52 -5.06 -1.60
C VAL A 288 17.60 -6.12 -1.68
N GLY A 289 17.25 -7.38 -1.90
CA GLY A 289 18.21 -8.47 -2.10
C GLY A 289 19.16 -8.19 -3.27
N ARG A 290 18.61 -7.86 -4.44
CA ARG A 290 19.41 -7.52 -5.63
C ARG A 290 20.33 -6.31 -5.40
N LEU A 291 19.85 -5.28 -4.71
CA LEU A 291 20.67 -4.12 -4.35
C LEU A 291 21.75 -4.45 -3.33
N ASN A 292 21.50 -5.40 -2.42
CA ASN A 292 22.51 -5.88 -1.49
C ASN A 292 23.64 -6.58 -2.24
N ASP A 293 23.30 -7.51 -3.12
CA ASP A 293 24.26 -8.29 -3.90
C ASP A 293 25.12 -7.35 -4.78
N GLU A 294 24.49 -6.42 -5.50
CA GLU A 294 25.21 -5.44 -6.34
C GLU A 294 26.13 -4.53 -5.50
N LEU A 295 25.71 -4.11 -4.30
CA LEU A 295 26.53 -3.29 -3.42
C LEU A 295 27.73 -4.08 -2.85
N GLU A 296 27.53 -5.35 -2.50
CA GLU A 296 28.60 -6.24 -2.05
C GLU A 296 29.63 -6.47 -3.16
N ASP A 297 29.17 -6.71 -4.39
CA ASP A 297 30.02 -6.84 -5.58
C ASP A 297 30.85 -5.57 -5.83
N LEU A 298 30.21 -4.40 -5.75
CA LEU A 298 30.89 -3.10 -5.87
C LEU A 298 31.94 -2.89 -4.78
N GLN A 299 31.63 -3.27 -3.54
CA GLN A 299 32.60 -3.20 -2.44
C GLN A 299 33.77 -4.16 -2.64
N ALA A 300 33.51 -5.36 -3.16
CA ALA A 300 34.54 -6.35 -3.47
C ALA A 300 35.48 -5.87 -4.59
N ILE A 301 34.95 -5.29 -5.67
CA ILE A 301 35.74 -4.71 -6.77
C ILE A 301 36.65 -3.59 -6.26
N VAL A 302 36.10 -2.65 -5.46
CA VAL A 302 36.90 -1.54 -4.94
C VAL A 302 37.93 -2.03 -3.92
N ARG A 303 37.60 -3.03 -3.09
CA ARG A 303 38.54 -3.62 -2.12
C ARG A 303 39.69 -4.32 -2.82
N PHE A 304 39.39 -5.16 -3.80
CA PHE A 304 40.37 -5.82 -4.64
C PHE A 304 41.31 -4.82 -5.32
N TRP A 305 40.76 -3.72 -5.83
CA TRP A 305 41.57 -2.66 -6.45
C TRP A 305 42.49 -1.96 -5.45
N LEU A 306 42.01 -1.68 -4.23
CA LEU A 306 42.83 -1.09 -3.15
C LEU A 306 43.95 -2.02 -2.68
N GLU A 307 43.70 -3.32 -2.59
CA GLU A 307 44.69 -4.32 -2.14
C GLU A 307 45.80 -4.56 -3.17
N ARG A 308 45.50 -4.40 -4.47
CA ARG A 308 46.47 -4.65 -5.55
C ARG A 308 47.38 -3.45 -5.86
N GLY A 309 46.93 -2.23 -5.60
CA GLY A 309 47.67 -1.01 -5.93
C GLY A 309 48.61 -0.53 -4.84
N GLY A 310 49.60 -1.35 -4.48
CA GLY A 310 50.63 -1.02 -3.47
C GLY A 310 51.48 0.21 -3.79
N ASP A 311 51.54 0.62 -5.07
CA ASP A 311 52.12 1.89 -5.51
C ASP A 311 51.01 2.81 -6.07
N PRO A 312 50.82 4.04 -5.54
CA PRO A 312 49.90 5.04 -6.09
C PRO A 312 50.05 5.29 -7.60
N LEU A 313 51.26 5.08 -8.15
CA LEU A 313 51.55 5.20 -9.58
C LEU A 313 51.02 4.00 -10.40
N GLN A 314 51.09 2.78 -9.85
CA GLN A 314 50.51 1.57 -10.46
C GLN A 314 48.98 1.60 -10.40
N LEU A 315 48.42 2.11 -9.31
CA LEU A 315 46.98 2.27 -9.14
C LEU A 315 46.42 3.24 -10.20
N GLU A 316 47.17 4.28 -10.58
CA GLU A 316 46.84 5.20 -11.67
C GLU A 316 46.92 4.54 -13.06
N LEU A 317 47.98 3.78 -13.34
CA LEU A 317 48.12 3.02 -14.59
C LEU A 317 46.99 1.99 -14.75
N GLN A 318 46.65 1.30 -13.67
CA GLN A 318 45.61 0.26 -13.62
C GLN A 318 44.19 0.85 -13.56
N ALA A 319 44.04 2.11 -13.12
CA ALA A 319 42.78 2.87 -13.13
C ALA A 319 42.34 3.30 -14.53
N SER A 320 43.18 3.16 -15.57
CA SER A 320 42.99 3.83 -16.85
C SER A 320 42.00 3.17 -17.82
N GLY A 321 41.32 2.08 -17.47
CA GLY A 321 40.31 1.52 -18.38
C GLY A 321 39.28 0.66 -17.71
N GLU A 322 39.59 -0.61 -17.53
CA GLU A 322 38.58 -1.64 -17.33
C GLU A 322 37.88 -1.57 -15.97
N VAL A 323 38.60 -1.32 -14.88
CA VAL A 323 38.01 -1.21 -13.53
C VAL A 323 37.09 0.02 -13.43
N ALA A 324 37.55 1.17 -13.93
CA ALA A 324 36.73 2.38 -13.95
C ALA A 324 35.50 2.23 -14.87
N ARG A 325 35.66 1.53 -16.01
CA ARG A 325 34.56 1.21 -16.93
C ARG A 325 33.52 0.29 -16.28
N GLN A 326 33.96 -0.78 -15.61
CA GLN A 326 33.08 -1.70 -14.89
C GLN A 326 32.34 -1.01 -13.74
N LEU A 327 33.05 -0.23 -12.91
CA LEU A 327 32.43 0.55 -11.83
C LEU A 327 31.40 1.56 -12.36
N LYS A 328 31.65 2.18 -13.51
CA LYS A 328 30.70 3.10 -14.15
C LYS A 328 29.47 2.39 -14.72
N LYS A 329 29.65 1.21 -15.31
CA LYS A 329 28.54 0.38 -15.79
C LYS A 329 27.65 -0.06 -14.63
N ASN A 330 28.27 -0.63 -13.58
CA ASN A 330 27.56 -1.03 -12.36
C ASN A 330 26.92 0.18 -11.68
N TYR A 331 27.51 1.37 -11.80
CA TYR A 331 26.90 2.61 -11.30
C TYR A 331 25.56 2.95 -11.93
N ALA A 332 25.46 2.88 -13.27
CA ALA A 332 24.21 3.18 -13.95
C ALA A 332 23.12 2.18 -13.52
N ASN A 333 23.47 0.87 -13.50
CA ASN A 333 22.58 -0.20 -13.09
C ASN A 333 22.10 -0.05 -11.64
N PHE A 334 23.02 0.24 -10.72
CA PHE A 334 22.70 0.38 -9.30
C PHE A 334 21.80 1.58 -9.02
N VAL A 335 22.02 2.71 -9.70
CA VAL A 335 21.14 3.89 -9.58
C VAL A 335 19.74 3.57 -10.10
N GLU A 336 19.62 2.86 -11.22
CA GLU A 336 18.34 2.42 -11.75
C GLU A 336 17.61 1.49 -10.78
N GLN A 337 18.31 0.51 -10.20
CA GLN A 337 17.73 -0.38 -9.18
C GLN A 337 17.30 0.36 -7.90
N LEU A 338 18.03 1.39 -7.48
CA LEU A 338 17.63 2.24 -6.35
C LEU A 338 16.38 3.07 -6.66
N ASP A 339 16.25 3.55 -7.90
CA ASP A 339 15.07 4.26 -8.37
C ASP A 339 13.85 3.33 -8.43
N GLU A 340 14.03 2.10 -8.92
CA GLU A 340 12.99 1.07 -8.92
C GLU A 340 12.54 0.71 -7.49
N LEU A 341 13.48 0.52 -6.55
CA LEU A 341 13.14 0.27 -5.15
C LEU A 341 12.36 1.44 -4.54
N GLU A 342 12.79 2.69 -4.77
CA GLU A 342 12.08 3.85 -4.26
C GLU A 342 10.66 3.96 -4.84
N GLU A 343 10.49 3.68 -6.13
CA GLU A 343 9.17 3.65 -6.76
C GLU A 343 8.24 2.61 -6.11
N HIS A 344 8.73 1.39 -5.90
CA HIS A 344 7.95 0.34 -5.24
C HIS A 344 7.62 0.67 -3.77
N LEU A 345 8.49 1.40 -3.07
CA LEU A 345 8.19 1.89 -1.72
C LEU A 345 7.01 2.88 -1.73
N TYR A 346 6.99 3.82 -2.69
CA TYR A 346 5.88 4.75 -2.84
C TYR A 346 4.57 4.08 -3.28
N LEU A 347 4.65 3.10 -4.17
CA LEU A 347 3.49 2.29 -4.54
C LEU A 347 2.93 1.54 -3.33
N CYS A 348 3.79 0.93 -2.50
CA CYS A 348 3.38 0.24 -1.28
C CYS A 348 2.66 1.17 -0.30
N PHE A 349 3.15 2.40 -0.11
CA PHE A 349 2.42 3.38 0.72
C PHE A 349 1.04 3.71 0.15
N MET A 350 0.93 3.87 -1.18
CA MET A 350 -0.35 4.11 -1.83
C MET A 350 -1.33 2.96 -1.64
N THR A 351 -0.87 1.73 -1.83
CA THR A 351 -1.71 0.54 -1.67
C THR A 351 -2.15 0.38 -0.22
N ILE A 352 -1.26 0.61 0.75
CA ILE A 352 -1.57 0.63 2.19
C ILE A 352 -2.68 1.64 2.49
N ASN A 353 -2.51 2.91 2.11
CA ASN A 353 -3.48 3.96 2.42
C ASN A 353 -4.83 3.73 1.73
N ARG A 354 -4.81 3.29 0.47
CA ARG A 354 -6.02 2.90 -0.24
C ARG A 354 -6.73 1.74 0.46
N ALA A 355 -6.00 0.71 0.84
CA ALA A 355 -6.58 -0.46 1.51
C ALA A 355 -7.16 -0.09 2.89
N ARG A 356 -6.48 0.75 3.67
CA ARG A 356 -7.00 1.26 4.96
C ARG A 356 -8.29 2.05 4.77
N ASN A 357 -8.32 2.98 3.82
CA ASN A 357 -9.51 3.77 3.49
C ASN A 357 -10.70 2.92 3.04
N LEU A 358 -10.47 1.89 2.23
CA LEU A 358 -11.54 0.98 1.80
C LEU A 358 -12.14 0.20 2.98
N VAL A 359 -11.31 -0.28 3.91
CA VAL A 359 -11.82 -0.97 5.11
C VAL A 359 -12.61 -0.03 6.00
N ILE A 360 -12.15 1.22 6.19
CA ILE A 360 -12.88 2.23 6.97
C ILE A 360 -14.19 2.62 6.30
N THR A 361 -14.21 2.76 4.97
CA THR A 361 -15.43 3.02 4.21
C THR A 361 -16.45 1.91 4.42
N GLU A 362 -16.01 0.65 4.37
CA GLU A 362 -16.90 -0.49 4.60
C GLU A 362 -17.42 -0.56 6.05
N ILE A 363 -16.58 -0.21 7.01
CA ILE A 363 -16.97 -0.02 8.41
C ILE A 363 -18.06 1.05 8.56
N MET A 364 -17.88 2.22 7.93
CA MET A 364 -18.80 3.35 8.03
C MET A 364 -20.14 3.04 7.34
N ASN A 365 -20.10 2.41 6.16
CA ASN A 365 -21.31 1.95 5.46
C ASN A 365 -22.11 0.93 6.29
N SER A 366 -21.42 0.17 7.14
CA SER A 366 -22.03 -0.79 8.05
C SER A 366 -22.63 -0.17 9.33
N SER A 367 -22.36 1.11 9.61
CA SER A 367 -22.83 1.82 10.82
C SER A 367 -23.17 3.28 10.51
N PRO A 368 -24.35 3.55 9.93
CA PRO A 368 -24.74 4.89 9.50
C PRO A 368 -24.79 5.94 10.64
N TYR A 369 -24.89 5.53 11.91
CA TYR A 369 -24.83 6.41 13.08
C TYR A 369 -23.43 6.97 13.40
N LEU A 370 -22.36 6.42 12.80
CA LEU A 370 -20.99 6.92 12.99
C LEU A 370 -20.71 8.24 12.24
N LEU A 371 -21.44 8.50 11.14
CA LEU A 371 -21.29 9.74 10.36
C LEU A 371 -21.71 10.99 11.14
N THR A 372 -22.56 10.84 12.15
CA THR A 372 -23.01 11.94 13.03
C THR A 372 -22.04 12.22 14.18
N GLN A 373 -21.34 11.21 14.71
CA GLN A 373 -20.42 11.39 15.84
C GLN A 373 -18.99 11.78 15.45
N ILE A 374 -18.57 11.54 14.19
CA ILE A 374 -17.24 11.97 13.70
C ILE A 374 -17.22 13.46 13.30
N LYS A 375 -18.40 14.10 13.21
CA LYS A 375 -18.54 15.54 12.89
C LYS A 375 -18.43 16.46 14.11
N GLU A 376 -18.50 15.90 15.32
CA GLU A 376 -18.17 16.56 16.59
C GLU A 376 -16.72 16.20 16.95
#